data_AF-A0A3E0EQH0-F1
#
_entry.id   AF-A0A3E0EQH0-F1
#
_cell.length_a   1.000
_cell.length_b   1.000
_cell.length_c   1.000
_cell.angle_alpha   90.00
_cell.angle_beta   90.00
_cell.angle_gamma   90.00
#
_symmetry.space_group_name_H-M   'P 1'
#
loop_
_entity.id
_entity.type
_entity.pdbx_description
1 polymer ?
#
loop_
_entity_poly.entity_id
_entity_poly.type
_entity_poly.pdbx_seq_one_letter_code
_entity_poly.pdbx_strand_id
1 'polypeptide(L)'
;MANLTYNRIHTVISETAIESIKTNLRHISSQLPYIGLTVDEKKSFRGMDVANKAFTEDCIQLLRSNGAETMPSYIKIENIISDFSLFNQLDELKSILNQVINQVDDAQRIAGKEAYDTALQVYKLYEAAAQAGVAGSQTSFEKLNQRFKKNTGRKTDNSLKNKQPK
;
A
#
# COMPACT_ATOMS: atom_id res chain seq x y z
N MET A 1 11.02 25.03 -2.05
CA MET A 1 11.81 25.02 -3.32
C MET A 1 12.60 23.72 -3.35
N ALA A 2 12.71 23.04 -4.50
CA ALA A 2 13.51 21.82 -4.60
C ALA A 2 14.99 22.16 -4.40
N ASN A 3 15.61 21.56 -3.38
CA ASN A 3 17.05 21.71 -3.16
C ASN A 3 17.79 20.68 -4.01
N LEU A 4 18.26 21.10 -5.19
CA LEU A 4 18.94 20.23 -6.15
C LEU A 4 20.29 19.70 -5.67
N THR A 5 20.90 20.33 -4.66
CA THR A 5 22.17 19.87 -4.11
C THR A 5 22.01 18.88 -2.97
N TYR A 6 20.77 18.64 -2.51
CA TYR A 6 20.46 17.72 -1.43
C TYR A 6 19.60 16.56 -1.92
N ASN A 7 20.21 15.38 -1.97
CA ASN A 7 19.56 14.11 -2.25
C ASN A 7 19.63 13.25 -0.97
N ARG A 8 18.47 12.94 -0.38
CA ARG A 8 18.34 12.20 0.87
C ARG A 8 18.55 10.70 0.67
N ILE A 9 18.24 10.15 -0.51
CA ILE A 9 18.46 8.73 -0.82
C ILE A 9 19.29 8.59 -2.11
N HIS A 10 20.56 8.20 -1.96
CA HIS A 10 21.46 7.87 -3.07
C HIS A 10 21.84 6.38 -3.09
N THR A 11 20.93 5.51 -2.66
CA THR A 11 21.18 4.07 -2.60
C THR A 11 20.21 3.32 -3.48
N VAL A 12 20.74 2.35 -4.21
CA VAL A 12 19.96 1.31 -4.88
C VAL A 12 20.13 0.03 -4.06
N ILE A 13 19.02 -0.67 -3.81
CA ILE A 13 19.08 -2.00 -3.22
C ILE A 13 19.83 -2.91 -4.20
N SER A 14 20.88 -3.61 -3.75
CA SER A 14 21.66 -4.49 -4.62
C SER A 14 20.77 -5.56 -5.26
N GLU A 15 21.15 -6.03 -6.45
CA GLU A 15 20.42 -7.10 -7.16
C GLU A 15 20.28 -8.36 -6.29
N THR A 16 21.34 -8.71 -5.56
CA THR A 16 21.33 -9.84 -4.61
C THR A 16 20.35 -9.63 -3.47
N ALA A 17 20.26 -8.41 -2.91
CA ALA A 17 19.38 -8.10 -1.80
C ALA A 17 17.91 -8.06 -2.23
N ILE A 18 17.59 -7.47 -3.39
CA ILE A 18 16.20 -7.39 -3.84
C ILE A 18 15.63 -8.77 -4.20
N GLU A 19 16.44 -9.67 -4.77
CA GLU A 19 16.01 -11.05 -5.03
C GLU A 19 15.83 -11.87 -3.75
N SER A 20 16.68 -11.65 -2.75
CA SER A 20 16.51 -12.23 -1.41
C SER A 20 15.20 -11.78 -0.77
N ILE A 21 14.91 -10.47 -0.79
CA ILE A 21 13.64 -9.90 -0.28
C ILE A 21 12.43 -10.52 -1.00
N LYS A 22 12.45 -10.57 -2.34
CA LYS A 22 11.35 -11.17 -3.13
C LYS A 22 11.15 -12.65 -2.77
N THR A 23 12.23 -13.39 -2.54
CA THR A 23 12.16 -14.81 -2.16
C THR A 23 11.55 -14.97 -0.77
N ASN A 24 11.96 -14.14 0.19
CA ASN A 24 11.40 -14.16 1.53
C ASN A 24 9.91 -13.79 1.52
N LEU A 25 9.48 -12.81 0.72
CA LEU A 25 8.06 -12.47 0.59
C LEU A 25 7.23 -13.62 0.02
N ARG A 26 7.76 -14.34 -0.98
CA ARG A 26 7.10 -15.55 -1.51
C ARG A 26 7.03 -16.66 -0.46
N HIS A 27 8.08 -16.84 0.33
CA HIS A 27 8.11 -17.80 1.43
C HIS A 27 7.09 -17.46 2.52
N ILE A 28 7.01 -16.19 2.95
CA ILE A 28 5.98 -15.74 3.91
C ILE A 28 4.59 -16.01 3.35
N SER A 29 4.34 -15.67 2.08
CA SER A 29 3.05 -15.91 1.44
C SER A 29 2.67 -17.39 1.36
N SER A 30 3.65 -18.31 1.28
CA SER A 30 3.36 -19.75 1.22
C SER A 30 3.00 -20.38 2.57
N GLN A 31 3.32 -19.70 3.68
CA GLN A 31 2.97 -20.14 5.04
C GLN A 31 1.58 -19.65 5.48
N LEU A 32 0.97 -18.73 4.73
CA LEU A 32 -0.33 -18.16 5.05
C LEU A 32 -1.48 -18.97 4.43
N PRO A 33 -2.64 -19.05 5.11
CA PRO A 33 -3.80 -19.71 4.54
C PRO A 33 -4.24 -19.00 3.26
N TYR A 34 -4.32 -19.74 2.16
CA TYR A 34 -4.75 -19.22 0.87
C TYR A 34 -6.28 -19.15 0.81
N ILE A 35 -6.85 -18.10 1.39
CA ILE A 35 -8.30 -17.85 1.38
C ILE A 35 -8.54 -16.41 0.91
N GLY A 36 -9.17 -16.27 -0.26
CA GLY A 36 -9.57 -14.99 -0.81
C GLY A 36 -11.03 -14.70 -0.51
N LEU A 37 -11.32 -13.50 -0.02
CA LEU A 37 -12.70 -13.00 0.05
C LEU A 37 -13.08 -12.33 -1.28
N THR A 38 -14.28 -12.66 -1.77
CA THR A 38 -14.96 -11.90 -2.83
C THR A 38 -15.25 -10.46 -2.38
N VAL A 39 -15.55 -9.59 -3.35
CA VAL A 39 -15.90 -8.18 -3.04
C VAL A 39 -17.13 -8.10 -2.14
N ASP A 40 -18.10 -8.98 -2.33
CA ASP A 40 -19.34 -8.99 -1.56
C ASP A 40 -19.15 -9.56 -0.16
N GLU A 41 -18.31 -10.58 0.01
CA GLU A 41 -17.90 -11.08 1.33
C GLU A 41 -17.16 -10.00 2.13
N LYS A 42 -16.23 -9.27 1.50
CA LYS A 42 -15.52 -8.15 2.18
C LYS A 42 -16.45 -7.06 2.68
N LYS A 43 -17.58 -6.82 2.00
CA LYS A 43 -18.57 -5.81 2.40
C LYS A 43 -19.53 -6.33 3.47
N SER A 44 -19.88 -7.61 3.40
CA SER A 44 -20.89 -8.21 4.27
C SER A 44 -20.33 -8.73 5.60
N PHE A 45 -19.07 -9.13 5.63
CA PHE A 45 -18.47 -9.70 6.83
C PHE A 45 -18.21 -8.60 7.86
N ARG A 46 -18.74 -8.82 9.07
CA ARG A 46 -18.45 -7.93 10.19
C ARG A 46 -17.01 -8.14 10.64
N GLY A 47 -16.25 -7.06 10.71
CA GLY A 47 -14.92 -7.07 11.32
C GLY A 47 -14.99 -7.29 12.84
N MET A 48 -13.87 -7.73 13.39
CA MET A 48 -13.64 -7.78 14.83
C MET A 48 -12.94 -6.47 15.26
N ASP A 49 -13.64 -5.67 16.06
CA ASP A 49 -13.17 -4.48 16.75
C ASP A 49 -12.74 -4.84 18.19
N VAL A 50 -12.28 -3.84 18.97
CA VAL A 50 -11.80 -4.08 20.34
C VAL A 50 -12.89 -4.65 21.26
N ALA A 51 -14.14 -4.17 21.11
CA ALA A 51 -15.22 -4.54 22.00
C ALA A 51 -15.72 -5.96 21.72
N ASN A 52 -15.96 -6.31 20.45
CA ASN A 52 -16.39 -7.66 20.12
C ASN A 52 -15.26 -8.70 20.23
N LYS A 53 -13.98 -8.29 20.15
CA LYS A 53 -12.84 -9.14 20.49
C LYS A 53 -12.86 -9.57 21.96
N ALA A 54 -13.00 -8.62 22.89
CA ALA A 54 -13.07 -8.90 24.32
C ALA A 54 -14.26 -9.81 24.66
N PHE A 55 -15.44 -9.53 24.09
CA PHE A 55 -16.61 -10.41 24.22
C PHE A 55 -16.33 -11.84 23.72
N THR A 56 -15.64 -11.98 22.59
CA THR A 56 -15.30 -13.30 22.02
C THR A 56 -14.33 -14.05 22.93
N GLU A 57 -13.36 -13.36 23.52
CA GLU A 57 -12.41 -13.93 24.49
C GLU A 57 -13.11 -14.42 25.75
N ASP A 58 -14.00 -13.62 26.34
CA ASP A 58 -14.83 -14.00 27.50
C ASP A 58 -15.69 -15.22 27.18
N CYS A 59 -16.31 -15.25 25.99
CA CYS A 59 -17.08 -16.42 25.54
C CYS A 59 -16.21 -17.67 25.46
N ILE A 60 -15.01 -17.57 24.87
CA ILE A 60 -14.07 -18.70 24.79
C ILE A 60 -13.64 -19.16 26.18
N GLN A 61 -13.42 -18.24 27.12
CA GLN A 61 -13.09 -18.58 28.51
C GLN A 61 -14.20 -19.40 29.16
N LEU A 62 -15.46 -18.96 29.02
CA LEU A 62 -16.62 -19.71 29.52
C LEU A 62 -16.75 -21.08 28.85
N LEU A 63 -16.61 -21.14 27.51
CA LEU A 63 -16.65 -22.38 26.75
C LEU A 63 -15.57 -23.38 27.21
N ARG A 64 -14.38 -22.91 27.56
CA ARG A 64 -13.31 -23.75 28.13
C ARG A 64 -13.65 -24.25 29.54
N SER A 65 -14.31 -23.43 30.35
CA SER A 65 -14.62 -23.77 31.74
C SER A 65 -15.80 -24.72 31.89
N ASN A 66 -16.89 -24.51 31.14
CA ASN A 66 -18.13 -25.30 31.29
C ASN A 66 -18.83 -25.63 29.96
N GLY A 67 -18.22 -25.31 28.81
CA GLY A 67 -18.87 -25.44 27.51
C GLY A 67 -19.23 -26.89 27.16
N ALA A 68 -18.42 -27.87 27.59
CA ALA A 68 -18.69 -29.28 27.31
C ALA A 68 -20.01 -29.79 27.93
N GLU A 69 -20.44 -29.22 29.05
CA GLU A 69 -21.66 -29.60 29.77
C GLU A 69 -22.86 -28.73 29.37
N THR A 70 -22.61 -27.48 28.97
CA THR A 70 -23.65 -26.47 28.78
C THR A 70 -24.02 -26.26 27.31
N MET A 71 -23.14 -26.58 26.37
CA MET A 71 -23.37 -26.34 24.95
C MET A 71 -23.90 -27.57 24.23
N PRO A 72 -24.79 -27.39 23.24
CA PRO A 72 -25.21 -28.46 22.36
C PRO A 72 -24.05 -29.06 21.55
N SER A 73 -24.13 -30.35 21.23
CA SER A 73 -23.07 -31.11 20.52
C SER A 73 -22.75 -30.65 19.09
N TYR A 74 -23.63 -29.83 18.50
CA TYR A 74 -23.41 -29.20 17.19
C TYR A 74 -22.49 -27.99 17.25
N ILE A 75 -22.25 -27.40 18.44
CA ILE A 75 -21.25 -26.35 18.63
C ILE A 75 -19.89 -27.01 18.77
N LYS A 76 -18.99 -26.74 17.81
CA LYS A 76 -17.60 -27.23 17.85
C LYS A 76 -16.72 -26.21 18.56
N ILE A 77 -16.52 -26.42 19.86
CA ILE A 77 -15.73 -25.53 20.73
C ILE A 77 -14.30 -25.34 20.19
N GLU A 78 -13.69 -26.39 19.65
CA GLU A 78 -12.33 -26.30 19.07
C GLU A 78 -12.24 -25.34 17.88
N ASN A 79 -13.29 -25.23 17.06
CA ASN A 79 -13.27 -24.36 15.88
C ASN A 79 -13.21 -22.88 16.29
N ILE A 80 -14.04 -22.44 17.24
CA ILE A 80 -14.01 -21.05 17.71
C ILE A 80 -12.68 -20.72 18.39
N ILE A 81 -12.08 -21.68 19.11
CA ILE A 81 -10.76 -21.53 19.71
C ILE A 81 -9.68 -21.37 18.63
N SER A 82 -9.66 -22.22 17.61
CA SER A 82 -8.68 -22.14 16.53
C SER A 82 -8.84 -20.87 15.69
N ASP A 83 -10.07 -20.47 15.39
CA ASP A 83 -10.38 -19.28 14.60
C ASP A 83 -9.95 -18.01 15.33
N PHE A 84 -10.24 -17.91 16.63
CA PHE A 84 -9.80 -16.77 17.44
C PHE A 84 -8.27 -16.72 17.61
N SER A 85 -7.64 -17.89 17.77
CA SER A 85 -6.17 -17.98 17.80
C SER A 85 -5.55 -17.49 16.49
N LEU A 86 -6.07 -17.95 15.35
CA LEU A 86 -5.61 -17.53 14.03
C LEU A 86 -5.82 -16.01 13.84
N PHE A 87 -6.98 -15.49 14.24
CA PHE A 87 -7.24 -14.05 14.18
C PHE A 87 -6.17 -13.23 14.91
N ASN A 88 -5.81 -13.62 16.14
CA ASN A 88 -4.78 -12.92 16.92
C ASN A 88 -3.40 -13.00 16.27
N GLN A 89 -3.01 -14.17 15.76
CA GLN A 89 -1.75 -14.35 15.04
C GLN A 89 -1.67 -13.47 13.78
N LEU A 90 -2.78 -13.39 13.03
CA LEU A 90 -2.86 -12.55 11.83
C LEU A 90 -2.86 -11.06 12.15
N ASP A 91 -3.47 -10.64 13.27
CA ASP A 91 -3.48 -9.24 13.72
C ASP A 91 -2.06 -8.75 14.06
N GLU A 92 -1.29 -9.56 14.80
CA GLU A 92 0.12 -9.30 15.09
C GLU A 92 0.96 -9.23 13.80
N LEU A 93 0.83 -10.24 12.94
CA LEU A 93 1.58 -10.30 11.68
C LEU A 93 1.25 -9.12 10.78
N LYS A 94 -0.02 -8.71 10.71
CA LYS A 94 -0.47 -7.55 9.95
C LYS A 94 0.20 -6.27 10.45
N SER A 95 0.35 -6.10 11.76
CA SER A 95 1.06 -4.95 12.34
C SER A 95 2.52 -4.89 11.85
N ILE A 96 3.23 -6.02 11.90
CA ILE A 96 4.63 -6.13 11.46
C ILE A 96 4.75 -5.84 9.96
N LEU A 97 3.88 -6.42 9.13
CA LEU A 97 3.89 -6.21 7.69
C LEU A 97 3.59 -4.76 7.32
N ASN A 98 2.67 -4.09 8.03
CA ASN A 98 2.37 -2.68 7.80
C ASN A 98 3.56 -1.78 8.12
N GLN A 99 4.38 -2.11 9.13
CA GLN A 99 5.61 -1.37 9.39
C GLN A 99 6.58 -1.45 8.21
N VAL A 100 6.74 -2.64 7.60
CA VAL A 100 7.58 -2.84 6.41
C VAL A 100 7.01 -2.08 5.21
N ILE A 101 5.69 -2.13 4.99
CA ILE A 101 5.02 -1.37 3.93
C ILE A 101 5.27 0.13 4.09
N ASN A 102 5.11 0.67 5.30
CA ASN A 102 5.36 2.08 5.57
C ASN A 102 6.81 2.49 5.26
N GLN A 103 7.80 1.63 5.59
CA GLN A 103 9.20 1.90 5.23
C GLN A 103 9.43 1.93 3.72
N VAL A 104 8.80 1.01 2.98
CA VAL A 104 8.86 0.96 1.51
C VAL A 104 8.21 2.21 0.91
N ASP A 105 7.04 2.60 1.41
CA ASP A 105 6.29 3.78 0.96
C ASP A 105 7.07 5.07 1.19
N ASP A 106 7.68 5.24 2.37
CA ASP A 106 8.51 6.39 2.69
C ASP A 106 9.74 6.48 1.77
N ALA A 107 10.45 5.36 1.59
CA ALA A 107 11.63 5.30 0.72
C ALA A 107 11.26 5.58 -0.74
N GLN A 108 10.18 4.97 -1.23
CA GLN A 108 9.67 5.19 -2.59
C GLN A 108 9.25 6.64 -2.80
N ARG A 109 8.58 7.25 -1.82
CA ARG A 109 8.10 8.64 -1.92
C ARG A 109 9.27 9.62 -1.94
N ILE A 110 10.29 9.43 -1.11
CA ILE A 110 11.49 10.27 -1.09
C ILE A 110 12.22 10.15 -2.44
N ALA A 111 12.55 8.92 -2.86
CA ALA A 111 13.26 8.69 -4.12
C ALA A 111 12.49 9.22 -5.34
N GLY A 112 11.18 8.99 -5.39
CA GLY A 112 10.31 9.47 -6.46
C GLY A 112 10.22 11.00 -6.51
N LYS A 113 10.10 11.65 -5.35
CA LYS A 113 10.10 13.11 -5.25
C LYS A 113 11.41 13.71 -5.76
N GLU A 114 12.54 13.17 -5.32
CA GLU A 114 13.87 13.68 -5.68
C GLU A 114 14.17 13.51 -7.17
N ALA A 115 13.83 12.33 -7.72
CA ALA A 115 13.92 12.08 -9.15
C ALA A 115 13.02 13.02 -9.96
N TYR A 116 11.78 13.23 -9.53
CA TYR A 116 10.83 14.08 -10.24
C TYR A 116 11.21 15.57 -10.19
N ASP A 117 11.60 16.08 -9.02
CA ASP A 117 12.04 17.46 -8.86
C ASP A 117 13.26 17.76 -9.74
N THR A 118 14.21 16.83 -9.81
CA THR A 118 15.38 16.94 -10.69
C THR A 118 14.95 16.92 -12.16
N ALA A 119 14.05 16.03 -12.55
CA ALA A 119 13.53 15.94 -13.91
C ALA A 119 12.81 17.23 -14.35
N LEU A 120 12.06 17.89 -13.45
CA LEU A 120 11.42 19.18 -13.74
C LEU A 120 12.43 20.28 -14.04
N GLN A 121 13.58 20.27 -13.37
CA GLN A 121 14.62 21.27 -13.58
C GLN A 121 15.41 20.98 -14.85
N VAL A 122 15.72 19.71 -15.12
CA VAL A 122 16.28 19.27 -16.41
C VAL A 122 15.38 19.67 -17.57
N TYR A 123 14.06 19.53 -17.43
CA TYR A 123 13.10 19.98 -18.44
C TYR A 123 13.23 21.48 -18.74
N LYS A 124 13.28 22.34 -17.71
CA LYS A 124 13.46 23.80 -17.89
C LYS A 124 14.83 24.16 -18.47
N LEU A 125 15.88 23.42 -18.12
CA LEU A 125 17.20 23.63 -18.71
C LEU A 125 17.21 23.28 -20.19
N TYR A 126 16.55 22.20 -20.61
CA TYR A 126 16.38 21.89 -22.03
C TYR A 126 15.53 22.93 -22.76
N GLU A 127 14.50 23.48 -22.12
CA GLU A 127 13.72 24.60 -22.66
C GLU A 127 14.61 25.83 -22.92
N ALA A 128 15.39 26.24 -21.93
CA ALA A 128 16.31 27.37 -22.06
C ALA A 128 17.41 27.12 -23.10
N ALA A 129 17.98 25.92 -23.14
CA ALA A 129 19.01 25.55 -24.11
C ALA A 129 18.45 25.51 -25.54
N ALA A 130 17.22 25.04 -25.73
CA ALA A 130 16.50 25.08 -26.99
C ALA A 130 16.27 26.52 -27.47
N GLN A 131 15.81 27.41 -26.58
CA GLN A 131 15.63 28.85 -26.88
C GLN A 131 16.95 29.54 -27.23
N ALA A 132 18.06 29.14 -26.61
CA ALA A 132 19.39 29.66 -26.89
C ALA A 132 20.05 29.05 -28.16
N GLY A 133 19.38 28.13 -28.86
CA GLY A 133 19.90 27.52 -30.08
C GLY A 133 21.00 26.47 -29.86
N VAL A 134 21.11 25.90 -28.64
CA VAL A 134 22.09 24.84 -28.36
C VAL A 134 21.73 23.59 -29.17
N ALA A 135 22.66 23.14 -30.01
CA ALA A 135 22.47 21.99 -30.90
C ALA A 135 21.96 20.75 -30.14
N GLY A 136 20.95 20.07 -30.71
CA GLY A 136 20.33 18.87 -30.11
C GLY A 136 19.36 19.12 -28.95
N SER A 137 19.27 20.35 -28.42
CA SER A 137 18.39 20.67 -27.29
C SER A 137 16.92 20.80 -27.69
N GLN A 138 16.63 21.25 -28.90
CA GLN A 138 15.26 21.38 -29.43
C GLN A 138 14.53 20.03 -29.43
N THR A 139 15.13 19.00 -30.04
CA THR A 139 14.56 17.64 -30.10
C THR A 139 14.33 17.06 -28.70
N SER A 140 15.27 17.30 -27.78
CA SER A 140 15.17 16.84 -26.38
C SER A 140 14.03 17.55 -25.64
N PHE A 141 13.92 18.87 -25.78
CA PHE A 141 12.85 19.67 -25.19
C PHE A 141 11.47 19.26 -25.74
N GLU A 142 11.32 19.12 -27.06
CA GLU A 142 10.04 18.74 -27.68
C GLU A 142 9.53 17.39 -27.15
N LYS A 143 10.41 16.40 -27.03
CA LYS A 143 10.07 15.08 -26.48
C LYS A 143 9.57 15.18 -25.04
N LEU A 144 10.25 15.96 -24.19
CA LEU A 144 9.84 16.16 -22.80
C LEU A 144 8.56 16.99 -22.69
N ASN A 145 8.41 18.04 -23.49
CA ASN A 145 7.25 18.92 -23.53
C ASN A 145 5.97 18.17 -23.92
N GLN A 146 6.05 17.26 -24.90
CA GLN A 146 4.92 16.39 -25.26
C GLN A 146 4.44 15.55 -24.08
N ARG A 147 5.36 15.03 -23.25
CA ARG A 147 5.02 14.26 -22.05
C ARG A 147 4.51 15.17 -20.93
N PHE A 148 5.15 16.32 -20.72
CA PHE A 148 4.77 17.27 -19.68
C PHE A 148 3.36 17.84 -19.90
N LYS A 149 2.99 18.22 -21.13
CA LYS A 149 1.64 18.69 -21.48
C LYS A 149 0.57 17.62 -21.32
N LYS A 150 0.89 16.36 -21.66
CA LYS A 150 -0.03 15.23 -21.45
C LYS A 150 -0.31 14.96 -19.96
N ASN A 151 0.68 15.22 -19.09
CA ASN A 151 0.57 14.94 -17.66
C ASN A 151 0.08 16.14 -16.84
N THR A 152 0.31 17.37 -17.29
CA THR A 152 -0.16 18.62 -16.62
C THR A 152 -1.44 19.20 -17.24
N GLY A 153 -1.90 18.63 -18.35
CA GLY A 153 -3.22 18.86 -18.91
C GLY A 153 -4.30 18.36 -17.96
N ARG A 154 -4.63 19.19 -16.98
CA ARG A 154 -5.75 19.03 -16.05
C ARG A 154 -6.99 18.65 -16.87
N LYS A 155 -7.43 17.39 -16.80
CA LYS A 155 -8.85 17.10 -16.99
C LYS A 155 -9.54 17.80 -15.83
N THR A 156 -9.97 19.04 -16.06
CA THR A 156 -11.04 19.63 -15.27
C THR A 156 -12.22 18.70 -15.44
N ASP A 157 -12.40 17.84 -14.45
CA ASP A 157 -13.57 16.98 -14.36
C ASP A 157 -14.80 17.89 -14.27
N ASN A 158 -15.45 18.09 -15.41
CA ASN A 158 -16.67 18.86 -15.54
C ASN A 158 -17.90 18.08 -15.01
N SER A 159 -17.71 16.92 -14.37
CA SER A 159 -18.80 16.11 -13.82
C SER A 159 -19.50 16.73 -12.60
N LEU A 160 -18.95 17.81 -12.02
CA LEU A 160 -19.55 18.50 -10.86
C LEU A 160 -20.43 19.71 -11.22
N LYS A 161 -20.65 20.04 -12.50
CA LYS A 161 -21.53 21.18 -12.90
C LYS A 161 -22.99 20.81 -13.16
N ASN A 162 -23.35 19.52 -13.17
CA ASN A 162 -24.72 19.07 -13.47
C ASN A 162 -25.41 18.37 -12.28
N LYS A 163 -25.24 18.89 -11.06
CA LYS A 163 -26.18 18.57 -9.96
C LYS A 163 -26.72 19.85 -9.33
N GLN A 164 -27.99 20.06 -9.68
CA GLN A 164 -29.02 20.95 -9.12
C GLN A 164 -29.04 22.42 -9.60
N PRO A 165 -30.23 23.06 -9.70
CA PRO A 165 -31.51 22.67 -9.11
C PRO A 165 -32.71 22.64 -10.07
N LYS A 166 -33.70 21.80 -9.76
CA LYS A 166 -35.14 22.13 -9.64
C LYS A 166 -35.80 21.03 -8.81
#